data_AF-A0A846BXU2-F1
#
_entry.id   AF-A0A846BXU2-F1
#
_cell.length_a   1.000
_cell.length_b   1.000
_cell.length_c   1.000
_cell.angle_alpha   90.00
_cell.angle_beta   90.00
_cell.angle_gamma   90.00
#
_symmetry.space_group_name_H-M   'P 1'
#
loop_
_entity.id
_entity.type
_entity.pdbx_description
1 polymer ?
#
loop_
_entity_poly.entity_id
_entity_poly.type
_entity_poly.pdbx_seq_one_letter_code
_entity_poly.pdbx_strand_id
1 'polypeptide(L)'
;MPCHLPINTILVPQGAEYQAVCRGLSPINAPQPQVIAIPIGCEPVTRYLAKWQKSEQFLTHPQPNILLMGLAGSLSPQYHLGDIVLYQDCVYPVISSPVEYLHFGENKAEPTPNPSKE
;
A
#
# COMPACT_ATOMS: atom_id res chain seq x y z
N MET A 1 25.08 16.32 0.03
CA MET A 1 23.97 16.04 0.97
C MET A 1 22.91 15.28 0.19
N PRO A 2 22.54 14.04 0.54
CA PRO A 2 21.41 13.39 -0.13
C PRO A 2 20.15 14.24 0.15
N CYS A 3 19.53 14.73 -0.92
CA CYS A 3 18.25 15.43 -0.85
C CYS A 3 17.17 14.36 -0.64
N HIS A 4 16.84 14.08 0.62
CA HIS A 4 15.81 13.11 0.95
C HIS A 4 14.44 13.75 0.67
N LEU A 5 13.69 13.20 -0.28
CA LEU A 5 12.32 13.64 -0.50
C LEU A 5 11.46 13.32 0.73
N PRO A 6 10.60 14.24 1.20
CA PRO A 6 9.72 13.97 2.34
C PRO A 6 8.77 12.80 2.05
N ILE A 7 8.35 12.64 0.79
CA ILE A 7 7.58 11.52 0.26
C ILE A 7 8.39 10.91 -0.87
N ASN A 8 8.70 9.62 -0.80
CA ASN A 8 9.48 8.93 -1.83
C ASN A 8 8.59 8.15 -2.80
N THR A 9 7.40 7.72 -2.38
CA THR A 9 6.47 6.96 -3.21
C THR A 9 5.04 7.48 -3.07
N ILE A 10 4.31 7.59 -4.18
CA ILE A 10 2.87 7.82 -4.21
C ILE A 10 2.19 6.58 -4.79
N LEU A 11 1.33 5.94 -4.01
CA LEU A 11 0.40 4.90 -4.48
C LEU A 11 -0.89 5.55 -4.95
N VAL A 12 -1.39 5.16 -6.13
CA VAL A 12 -2.63 5.72 -6.71
C VAL A 12 -3.41 4.61 -7.41
N PRO A 13 -4.75 4.53 -7.28
CA PRO A 13 -5.57 3.63 -8.09
C PRO A 13 -5.23 3.75 -9.59
N GLN A 14 -5.10 2.60 -10.24
CA GLN A 14 -4.87 2.53 -11.68
C GLN A 14 -6.01 3.20 -12.46
N GLY A 15 -5.69 3.87 -13.57
CA GLY A 15 -6.68 4.53 -14.42
C GLY A 15 -6.57 6.05 -14.39
N ALA A 16 -7.71 6.73 -14.30
CA ALA A 16 -7.79 8.18 -14.45
C ALA A 16 -7.04 8.93 -13.35
N GLU A 17 -7.08 8.43 -12.12
CA GLU A 17 -6.39 8.98 -10.95
C GLU A 17 -4.87 8.94 -11.14
N TYR A 18 -4.31 7.79 -11.50
CA TYR A 18 -2.88 7.65 -11.83
C TYR A 18 -2.45 8.65 -12.91
N GLN A 19 -3.21 8.74 -14.00
CA GLN A 19 -2.90 9.67 -15.09
C GLN A 19 -2.97 11.14 -14.64
N ALA A 20 -3.92 11.49 -13.76
CA ALA A 20 -4.01 12.83 -13.20
C ALA A 20 -2.79 13.20 -12.36
N VAL A 21 -2.33 12.28 -11.50
CA VAL A 21 -1.13 12.49 -10.69
C VAL A 21 0.11 12.65 -11.57
N CYS A 22 0.32 11.76 -12.55
CA CYS A 22 1.44 11.87 -13.49
C CYS A 22 1.42 13.20 -14.28
N ARG A 23 0.25 13.64 -14.75
CA ARG A 23 0.11 14.94 -15.43
C ARG A 23 0.47 16.09 -14.49
N GLY A 24 -0.01 16.07 -13.25
CA GLY A 24 0.26 17.10 -12.25
C GLY A 24 1.74 17.21 -11.86
N LEU A 25 2.46 16.09 -11.87
CA LEU A 25 3.90 16.06 -11.57
C LEU A 25 4.78 16.39 -12.79
N SER A 26 4.28 16.20 -14.01
CA SER A 26 5.06 16.40 -15.24
C SER A 26 5.81 17.74 -15.38
N PRO A 27 5.30 18.91 -14.93
CA PRO A 27 6.02 20.17 -15.09
C PRO A 27 7.10 20.41 -14.02
N ILE A 28 7.25 19.53 -13.03
CA ILE A 28 8.14 19.76 -11.88
C ILE A 28 9.59 19.37 -12.23
N ASN A 29 10.46 20.37 -12.38
CA ASN A 29 11.91 20.18 -12.58
C ASN A 29 12.67 20.01 -11.25
N ALA A 30 12.28 19.02 -10.46
CA ALA A 30 12.94 18.62 -9.21
C ALA A 30 12.84 17.10 -9.06
N PRO A 31 13.60 16.46 -8.15
CA PRO A 31 13.39 15.05 -7.85
C PRO A 31 11.91 14.80 -7.49
N GLN A 32 11.27 13.86 -8.19
CA GLN A 32 9.86 13.55 -8.00
C GLN A 32 9.71 12.22 -7.26
N PRO A 33 8.66 12.05 -6.44
CA PRO A 33 8.34 10.76 -5.88
C PRO A 33 8.00 9.76 -6.99
N GLN A 34 8.28 8.49 -6.77
CA GLN A 34 7.83 7.43 -7.66
C GLN A 34 6.31 7.29 -7.58
N VAL A 35 5.61 7.32 -8.71
CA VAL A 35 4.17 7.07 -8.76
C VAL A 35 3.92 5.61 -9.16
N ILE A 36 3.22 4.87 -8.31
CA ILE A 36 2.90 3.45 -8.51
C ILE A 36 1.38 3.30 -8.62
N ALA A 37 0.94 2.74 -9.74
CA ALA A 37 -0.45 2.36 -9.92
C ALA A 37 -0.76 1.09 -9.10
N ILE A 38 -1.78 1.15 -8.25
CA ILE A 38 -2.32 -0.01 -7.51
C ILE A 38 -3.64 -0.47 -8.14
N PRO A 39 -3.94 -1.77 -8.10
CA PRO A 39 -5.21 -2.28 -8.61
C PRO A 39 -6.41 -1.73 -7.80
N ILE A 40 -7.61 -1.81 -8.35
CA ILE A 40 -8.83 -1.35 -7.67
C ILE A 40 -9.45 -2.52 -6.88
N GLY A 41 -9.80 -2.28 -5.62
CA GLY A 41 -10.46 -3.24 -4.73
C GLY A 41 -9.55 -3.81 -3.64
N CYS A 42 -10.12 -4.15 -2.48
CA CYS A 42 -9.35 -4.56 -1.30
C CYS A 42 -8.48 -5.81 -1.55
N GLU A 43 -9.06 -6.90 -2.06
CA GLU A 43 -8.35 -8.15 -2.32
C GLU A 43 -7.17 -7.99 -3.31
N PRO A 44 -7.35 -7.42 -4.51
CA PRO A 44 -6.24 -7.26 -5.45
C PRO A 44 -5.17 -6.28 -4.92
N VAL A 45 -5.54 -5.24 -4.18
CA VAL A 45 -4.57 -4.34 -3.51
C VAL A 45 -3.77 -5.12 -2.48
N THR A 46 -4.42 -5.87 -1.60
CA THR A 46 -3.75 -6.68 -0.57
C THR A 46 -2.73 -7.63 -1.20
N ARG A 47 -3.12 -8.36 -2.25
CA ARG A 47 -2.23 -9.28 -2.96
C ARG A 47 -1.07 -8.57 -3.64
N TYR A 48 -1.33 -7.41 -4.24
CA TYR A 48 -0.30 -6.60 -4.86
C TYR A 48 0.72 -6.12 -3.83
N LEU A 49 0.26 -5.52 -2.73
CA LEU A 49 1.12 -4.98 -1.68
C LEU A 49 1.93 -6.07 -0.97
N ALA A 50 1.35 -7.24 -0.72
CA ALA A 50 2.07 -8.38 -0.13
C ALA A 50 3.22 -8.88 -1.03
N LYS A 51 3.10 -8.76 -2.35
CA LYS A 51 4.19 -9.04 -3.29
C LYS A 51 5.19 -7.89 -3.33
N TRP A 52 4.70 -6.65 -3.38
CA TRP A 52 5.53 -5.45 -3.47
C TRP A 52 6.45 -5.26 -2.26
N GLN A 53 5.99 -5.60 -1.05
CA GLN A 53 6.81 -5.59 0.17
C GLN A 53 8.05 -6.50 0.10
N LYS A 54 8.03 -7.52 -0.78
CA LYS A 54 9.14 -8.44 -1.01
C LYS A 54 10.05 -8.00 -2.17
N SER A 55 9.73 -6.89 -2.83
CA SER A 55 10.51 -6.39 -3.97
C SER A 55 11.74 -5.62 -3.50
N GLU A 56 12.84 -5.73 -4.26
CA GLU A 56 14.06 -4.95 -4.04
C GLU A 56 13.79 -3.44 -3.92
N GLN A 57 12.84 -2.92 -4.71
CA GLN A 57 12.45 -1.51 -4.66
C GLN A 57 11.94 -1.08 -3.28
N PHE A 58 11.16 -1.93 -2.62
CA PHE A 58 10.65 -1.67 -1.27
C PHE A 58 11.75 -1.89 -0.22
N LEU A 59 12.54 -2.96 -0.37
CA LEU A 59 13.57 -3.36 0.60
C LEU A 59 14.81 -2.43 0.61
N THR A 60 15.09 -1.75 -0.50
CA THR A 60 16.23 -0.81 -0.62
C THR A 60 16.01 0.51 0.12
N HIS A 61 14.78 0.79 0.57
CA HIS A 61 14.47 1.97 1.35
C HIS A 61 14.29 1.59 2.84
N PRO A 62 15.24 1.92 3.73
CA PRO A 62 15.16 1.52 5.13
C PRO A 62 13.98 2.17 5.87
N GLN A 63 13.46 3.29 5.37
CA GLN A 63 12.27 3.99 5.88
C GLN A 63 11.45 4.55 4.69
N PRO A 64 10.59 3.74 4.06
CA PRO A 64 9.78 4.23 2.95
C PRO A 64 8.69 5.20 3.46
N ASN A 65 8.61 6.38 2.84
CA ASN A 65 7.63 7.41 3.14
C ASN A 65 6.62 7.43 1.99
N ILE A 66 5.53 6.70 2.19
CA ILE A 66 4.56 6.37 1.15
C ILE A 66 3.30 7.20 1.37
N LEU A 67 2.86 7.91 0.33
CA LEU A 67 1.56 8.57 0.28
C LEU A 67 0.59 7.72 -0.54
N LEU A 68 -0.58 7.39 0.02
CA LEU A 68 -1.69 6.84 -0.74
C LEU A 68 -2.64 7.97 -1.13
N MET A 69 -2.92 8.11 -2.42
CA MET A 69 -3.87 9.08 -2.96
C MET A 69 -5.00 8.36 -3.68
N GLY A 70 -6.21 8.91 -3.60
CA GLY A 70 -7.38 8.40 -4.30
C GLY A 70 -8.58 9.30 -4.10
N LEU A 71 -9.68 8.97 -4.77
CA LEU A 71 -10.96 9.61 -4.56
C LEU A 71 -11.75 8.88 -3.47
N ALA A 72 -12.56 9.62 -2.72
CA ALA A 72 -13.44 9.08 -1.71
C ALA A 72 -14.82 9.74 -1.78
N GLY A 73 -15.85 8.97 -1.41
CA GLY A 73 -17.19 9.50 -1.16
C GLY A 73 -17.31 9.93 0.29
N SER A 74 -17.94 11.08 0.53
CA SER A 74 -18.16 11.55 1.89
C SER A 74 -19.24 10.71 2.60
N LEU A 75 -18.98 10.38 3.87
CA LEU A 75 -19.96 9.80 4.80
C LEU A 75 -20.48 10.84 5.80
N SER A 76 -20.14 12.12 5.62
CA SER A 76 -20.51 13.24 6.48
C SER A 76 -20.99 14.43 5.64
N PRO A 77 -22.02 15.15 6.06
CA PRO A 77 -22.45 16.36 5.35
C PRO A 77 -21.42 17.50 5.41
N GLN A 78 -20.34 17.36 6.19
CA GLN A 78 -19.31 18.38 6.34
C GLN A 78 -18.35 18.46 5.15
N TYR A 79 -18.24 17.39 4.35
CA TYR A 79 -17.36 17.35 3.18
C TYR A 79 -18.15 17.36 1.89
N HIS A 80 -17.74 18.22 0.96
CA HIS A 80 -18.34 18.46 -0.33
C HIS A 80 -17.49 17.89 -1.47
N LEU A 81 -18.07 17.83 -2.67
CA LEU A 81 -17.34 17.44 -3.87
C LEU A 81 -16.18 18.41 -4.12
N GLY A 82 -14.97 17.87 -4.30
CA GLY A 82 -13.76 18.65 -4.53
C GLY A 82 -12.96 18.98 -3.27
N ASP A 83 -13.50 18.69 -2.08
CA ASP A 83 -12.73 18.84 -0.84
C ASP A 83 -11.54 17.88 -0.82
N ILE A 84 -10.42 18.37 -0.30
CA ILE A 84 -9.21 17.57 -0.07
C ILE A 84 -9.24 17.10 1.37
N VAL A 85 -9.16 15.79 1.58
CA VAL A 85 -9.20 15.17 2.91
C VAL A 85 -7.91 14.40 3.15
N LEU A 86 -7.30 14.62 4.32
CA LEU A 86 -6.19 13.83 4.82
C LEU A 86 -6.71 12.86 5.89
N TYR A 87 -6.52 11.57 5.67
CA TYR A 87 -6.91 10.53 6.62
C TYR A 87 -5.81 10.32 7.65
N GLN A 88 -6.18 10.37 8.94
CA GLN A 88 -5.28 9.97 10.02
C GLN A 88 -5.29 8.45 10.22
N ASP A 89 -6.48 7.84 10.09
CA ASP A 89 -6.70 6.41 10.32
C ASP A 89 -7.74 5.87 9.32
N CYS A 90 -7.66 4.57 9.04
CA CYS A 90 -8.61 3.83 8.22
C CYS A 90 -9.30 2.77 9.07
N VAL A 91 -10.60 2.57 8.86
CA VAL A 91 -11.36 1.48 9.50
C VAL A 91 -11.44 0.29 8.56
N TYR A 92 -11.03 -0.88 9.03
CA TYR A 92 -11.25 -2.14 8.32
C TYR A 92 -12.61 -2.73 8.75
N PRO A 93 -13.59 -2.88 7.85
CA PRO A 93 -14.86 -3.49 8.21
C PRO A 93 -14.62 -4.99 8.51
N VAL A 94 -14.67 -5.36 9.78
CA VAL A 94 -14.79 -6.76 10.18
C VAL A 94 -16.22 -7.19 9.85
N ILE A 95 -16.40 -7.84 8.70
CA ILE A 95 -17.69 -8.46 8.38
C ILE A 95 -17.83 -9.67 9.30
N SER A 96 -18.66 -9.57 10.33
CA SER A 96 -19.01 -10.69 11.20
C SER A 96 -20.02 -11.60 10.51
N SER A 97 -19.53 -12.61 9.80
CA SER A 97 -20.24 -13.87 9.55
C SER A 97 -19.28 -15.03 9.79
N PRO A 98 -19.72 -16.16 10.38
CA PRO A 98 -18.83 -17.24 10.78
C PRO A 98 -18.40 -18.03 9.54
N VAL A 99 -17.26 -17.67 8.95
CA VAL A 99 -16.59 -18.53 7.97
C VAL A 99 -15.09 -18.45 8.25
N GLU A 100 -14.52 -19.62 8.46
CA GLU A 100 -13.11 -19.94 8.72
C GLU A 100 -12.10 -18.86 8.34
N TYR A 101 -11.38 -18.39 9.36
CA TYR A 101 -10.13 -17.68 9.18
C TYR A 101 -9.21 -18.49 8.27
N LEU A 102 -8.82 -17.90 7.14
CA LEU A 102 -7.60 -18.26 6.44
C LEU A 102 -6.48 -18.24 7.48
N HIS A 103 -6.00 -19.43 7.84
CA HIS A 103 -4.78 -19.59 8.62
C HIS A 103 -3.68 -18.84 7.87
N PHE A 104 -3.23 -17.72 8.44
CA PHE A 104 -1.90 -17.20 8.13
C PHE A 104 -0.93 -18.29 8.56
N GLY A 105 -0.37 -18.99 7.59
CA GLY A 105 0.53 -20.11 7.81
C GLY A 105 1.66 -19.70 8.75
N GLU A 106 1.62 -20.19 9.98
CA GLU A 106 2.82 -20.40 10.75
C GLU A 106 3.67 -21.40 9.97
N ASN A 107 4.84 -20.97 9.52
CA ASN A 107 5.86 -21.87 9.02
C ASN A 107 6.24 -22.81 10.17
N LYS A 108 5.63 -24.00 10.23
CA LYS A 108 6.18 -25.10 11.02
C LYS A 108 7.51 -25.49 10.38
N ALA A 109 8.59 -25.19 11.08
CA ALA A 109 9.89 -25.79 10.81
C ALA A 109 9.72 -27.32 10.82
N GLU A 110 10.19 -27.98 9.77
CA GLU A 110 10.31 -29.44 9.73
C GLU A 110 11.16 -29.92 10.91
N PRO A 111 10.75 -30.99 11.63
CA PRO A 111 11.63 -31.62 12.60
C PRO A 111 12.78 -32.32 11.86
N THR A 112 14.00 -31.86 12.12
CA THR A 112 15.24 -32.55 11.76
C THR A 112 15.21 -34.01 12.23
N PRO A 113 15.64 -34.98 11.41
CA PRO A 113 15.70 -36.38 11.82
C PRO A 113 16.74 -36.56 12.93
N ASN A 114 16.30 -37.15 14.05
CA ASN A 114 17.15 -37.45 15.20
C ASN A 114 18.10 -38.62 14.85
N PRO A 115 19.43 -38.43 14.85
CA PRO A 115 20.36 -39.53 14.69
C PRO A 115 20.51 -40.28 16.01
N SER A 116 20.54 -41.62 15.90
CA SER A 116 21.12 -42.57 16.86
C SER A 116 20.54 -42.62 18.29
N LYS A 117 19.87 -43.74 18.59
CA LYS A 117 19.94 -44.35 19.92
C LYS A 117 20.74 -45.66 19.81
N GLU A 118 21.85 -45.65 20.52
CA GLU A 118 22.59 -46.79 21.07
C GLU A 118 21.69 -47.66 21.96
#